data_AF-A0A6M7TH54-F1
#
_entry.id   AF-A0A6M7TH54-F1
#
_cell.length_a   1.000
_cell.length_b   1.000
_cell.length_c   1.000
_cell.angle_alpha   90.00
_cell.angle_beta   90.00
_cell.angle_gamma   90.00
#
_symmetry.space_group_name_H-M   'P 1'
#
loop_
_entity.id
_entity.type
_entity.pdbx_description
1 polymer ?
#
loop_
_entity_poly.entity_id
_entity_poly.type
_entity_poly.pdbx_seq_one_letter_code
_entity_poly.pdbx_strand_id
1 'polypeptide(L)'
;MTTSNRLGITELAETQSNRSVTVNEAIAKLEAGATCFAAISIGDTAPPGSPAEGDLYVLGASPTGAWSGQGKNVAVYYNAAWFFLPAIEGALAYAQDDNAYYFYSGSAWSLFAGGGGGGVGDVVGPASAVNNNIVLFDTTTGKLIKDSGIAISTDGTLASNSDNKVTTEKGMKTYVDGKVAGLSWKQAVRAATTANGTLASAYENGDTIDGVTLATGDRILIKNQSSGAENGIYVVAASGAPARATDADAGAELVNASVYVSEGTTLADTQWTCSTNAPITVGSTSLAFAQLTSAGGSVPTSRTITAGAGLTGGGDLSADRTFDVGAGTGILANANDVAIDKASAAQVQAATSNKVLTADIIFTAADPVTLTDATTIAVDMATFLNAKVTLGGNRTLGAPSNPKNGQSGCIEIIQDGTGSRTLGYHADWLFAGGTDPTLSTAAGAKDLLFYQVLSTGKTYANLVKAVA
;
A
#
# COMPACT_ATOMS: atom_id res chain seq x y z
N MET A 1 87.14 27.54 -55.79
CA MET A 1 85.77 28.07 -55.62
C MET A 1 85.25 27.51 -54.31
N THR A 2 84.65 28.36 -53.48
CA THR A 2 83.95 27.95 -52.26
C THR A 2 82.57 27.41 -52.63
N THR A 3 81.93 26.70 -51.71
CA THR A 3 80.54 26.23 -51.86
C THR A 3 79.70 26.83 -50.75
N SER A 4 78.41 27.03 -51.02
CA SER A 4 77.46 27.49 -50.02
C SER A 4 77.27 26.47 -48.89
N ASN A 5 76.90 26.95 -47.71
CA ASN A 5 76.90 26.15 -46.49
C ASN A 5 75.69 25.21 -46.34
N ARG A 6 74.61 25.40 -47.10
CA ARG A 6 73.36 24.62 -46.95
C ARG A 6 73.13 23.63 -48.09
N LEU A 7 73.18 24.10 -49.34
CA LEU A 7 72.92 23.28 -50.53
C LEU A 7 74.21 22.91 -51.31
N GLY A 8 75.38 23.37 -50.88
CA GLY A 8 76.66 23.03 -51.52
C GLY A 8 76.84 23.61 -52.93
N ILE A 9 76.11 24.70 -53.25
CA ILE A 9 76.17 25.36 -54.56
C ILE A 9 77.51 26.06 -54.71
N THR A 10 78.15 25.90 -55.87
CA THR A 10 79.45 26.54 -56.15
C THR A 10 79.32 28.06 -56.20
N GLU A 11 80.06 28.76 -55.35
CA GLU A 11 80.08 30.21 -55.29
C GLU A 11 81.05 30.81 -56.30
N LEU A 12 80.74 32.03 -56.76
CA LEU A 12 81.59 32.74 -57.70
C LEU A 12 82.84 33.29 -56.98
N ALA A 13 84.02 33.01 -57.54
CA ALA A 13 85.30 33.47 -56.98
C ALA A 13 85.42 35.01 -56.97
N GLU A 14 86.02 35.55 -55.90
CA GLU A 14 86.23 37.00 -55.75
C GLU A 14 87.11 37.57 -56.87
N THR A 15 86.55 38.48 -57.67
CA THR A 15 87.28 39.29 -58.67
C THR A 15 86.76 40.74 -58.62
N GLN A 16 87.57 41.71 -59.08
CA GLN A 16 87.47 43.17 -58.84
C GLN A 16 86.21 43.92 -59.36
N SER A 17 84.99 43.38 -59.21
CA SER A 17 83.76 44.11 -59.60
C SER A 17 82.52 43.81 -58.76
N ASN A 18 82.66 43.31 -57.53
CA ASN A 18 81.54 43.01 -56.59
C ASN A 18 80.42 42.10 -57.14
N ARG A 19 80.60 41.48 -58.32
CA ARG A 19 79.64 40.52 -58.89
C ARG A 19 79.53 39.26 -58.04
N SER A 20 80.66 38.80 -57.46
CA SER A 20 80.67 37.70 -56.50
C SER A 20 79.81 38.01 -55.26
N VAL A 21 79.85 39.24 -54.74
CA VAL A 21 79.04 39.65 -53.59
C VAL A 21 77.54 39.58 -53.91
N THR A 22 77.11 40.16 -55.03
CA THR A 22 75.68 40.21 -55.38
C THR A 22 75.13 38.83 -55.74
N VAL A 23 75.91 38.00 -56.45
CA VAL A 23 75.48 36.65 -56.86
C VAL A 23 75.49 35.68 -55.67
N ASN A 24 76.52 35.71 -54.82
CA ASN A 24 76.58 34.83 -53.66
C ASN A 24 75.50 35.22 -52.62
N GLU A 25 75.14 36.51 -52.50
CA GLU A 25 73.99 36.95 -51.70
C GLU A 25 72.65 36.43 -52.25
N ALA A 26 72.48 36.43 -53.58
CA ALA A 26 71.30 35.85 -54.22
C ALA A 26 71.22 34.32 -54.00
N ILE A 27 72.36 33.61 -54.05
CA ILE A 27 72.44 32.18 -53.71
C ILE A 27 72.04 31.97 -52.24
N ALA A 28 72.56 32.76 -51.30
CA ALA A 28 72.21 32.65 -49.89
C ALA A 28 70.71 32.91 -49.62
N LYS A 29 70.10 33.89 -50.33
CA LYS A 29 68.66 34.17 -50.25
C LYS A 29 67.82 33.03 -50.83
N LEU A 30 68.26 32.44 -51.94
CA LEU A 30 67.60 31.26 -52.51
C LEU A 30 67.65 30.07 -51.55
N GLU A 31 68.81 29.81 -50.91
CA GLU A 31 68.93 28.74 -49.91
C GLU A 31 68.06 28.95 -48.67
N ALA A 32 67.83 30.21 -48.26
CA ALA A 32 66.96 30.52 -47.14
C ALA A 32 65.47 30.30 -47.47
N GLY A 33 65.07 30.48 -48.73
CA GLY A 33 63.67 30.36 -49.18
C GLY A 33 63.29 29.03 -49.84
N ALA A 34 64.26 28.25 -50.34
CA ALA A 34 64.03 27.00 -51.05
C ALA A 34 63.84 25.80 -50.12
N THR A 35 62.95 25.93 -49.13
CA THR A 35 62.64 24.86 -48.16
C THR A 35 61.36 24.10 -48.50
N CYS A 36 60.71 24.41 -49.63
CA CYS A 36 59.54 23.70 -50.12
C CYS A 36 59.60 23.57 -51.65
N PHE A 37 59.43 22.36 -52.17
CA PHE A 37 59.44 22.09 -53.62
C PHE A 37 58.45 20.96 -53.97
N ALA A 38 58.10 20.85 -55.25
CA ALA A 38 57.28 19.76 -55.76
C ALA A 38 58.18 18.72 -56.43
N ALA A 39 58.17 17.51 -55.90
CA ALA A 39 58.84 16.35 -56.48
C ALA A 39 57.81 15.48 -57.21
N ILE A 40 58.20 14.86 -58.30
CA ILE A 40 57.36 13.90 -59.02
C ILE A 40 57.06 12.71 -58.10
N SER A 41 58.10 12.19 -57.45
CA SER A 41 58.01 11.11 -56.47
C SER A 41 59.07 11.27 -55.37
N ILE A 42 58.83 10.60 -54.25
CA ILE A 42 59.71 10.55 -53.09
C ILE A 42 59.95 9.09 -52.70
N GLY A 43 61.21 8.68 -52.66
CA GLY A 43 61.63 7.36 -52.22
C GLY A 43 62.15 6.44 -53.34
N ASP A 44 62.09 6.89 -54.60
CA ASP A 44 62.59 6.11 -55.74
C ASP A 44 64.09 5.78 -55.61
N THR A 45 64.45 4.54 -55.92
CA THR A 45 65.84 4.04 -55.83
C THR A 45 66.50 3.82 -57.18
N ALA A 46 65.86 4.17 -58.30
CA ALA A 46 66.45 4.06 -59.64
C ALA A 46 65.94 5.20 -60.53
N PRO A 47 66.81 5.82 -61.37
CA PRO A 47 66.40 6.89 -62.25
C PRO A 47 65.34 6.43 -63.27
N PRO A 48 64.40 7.30 -63.67
CA PRO A 48 63.48 6.98 -64.76
C PRO A 48 64.25 6.76 -66.07
N GLY A 49 63.70 5.93 -66.95
CA GLY A 49 64.36 5.60 -68.23
C GLY A 49 64.41 6.75 -69.24
N SER A 50 63.60 7.80 -69.06
CA SER A 50 63.54 8.97 -69.94
C SER A 50 63.13 10.21 -69.13
N PRO A 51 64.02 10.75 -68.28
CA PRO A 51 63.74 11.97 -67.52
C PRO A 51 63.57 13.18 -68.44
N ALA A 52 62.62 14.05 -68.12
CA ALA A 52 62.45 15.34 -68.77
C ALA A 52 63.26 16.42 -68.05
N GLU A 53 63.62 17.47 -68.80
CA GLU A 53 64.31 18.63 -68.24
C GLU A 53 63.47 19.28 -67.14
N GLY A 54 64.05 19.44 -65.95
CA GLY A 54 63.37 19.99 -64.77
C GLY A 54 62.70 18.95 -63.86
N ASP A 55 62.71 17.67 -64.21
CA ASP A 55 62.19 16.61 -63.35
C ASP A 55 62.93 16.58 -62.01
N LEU A 56 62.16 16.54 -60.92
CA LEU A 56 62.67 16.56 -59.56
C LEU A 56 62.17 15.33 -58.79
N TYR A 57 63.10 14.59 -58.20
CA TYR A 57 62.82 13.42 -57.38
C TYR A 57 63.51 13.55 -56.03
N VAL A 58 62.90 13.02 -54.99
CA VAL A 58 63.58 12.79 -53.72
C VAL A 58 63.99 11.32 -53.65
N LEU A 59 65.28 11.07 -53.51
CA LEU A 59 65.81 9.71 -53.63
C LEU A 59 65.56 8.87 -52.37
N GLY A 60 65.31 7.59 -52.57
CA GLY A 60 65.28 6.59 -51.50
C GLY A 60 66.61 6.46 -50.77
N ALA A 61 66.66 5.63 -49.73
CA ALA A 61 67.85 5.50 -48.88
C ALA A 61 69.08 4.93 -49.60
N SER A 62 68.86 4.06 -50.59
CA SER A 62 69.91 3.31 -51.31
C SER A 62 69.68 3.34 -52.82
N PRO A 63 69.86 4.49 -53.49
CA PRO A 63 69.63 4.62 -54.92
C PRO A 63 70.72 3.91 -55.74
N THR A 64 70.37 3.58 -56.98
CA THR A 64 71.16 2.79 -57.93
C THR A 64 71.36 3.53 -59.26
N GLY A 65 72.16 2.96 -60.17
CA GLY A 65 72.40 3.55 -61.49
C GLY A 65 73.04 4.94 -61.41
N ALA A 66 72.54 5.89 -62.21
CA ALA A 66 73.04 7.27 -62.23
C ALA A 66 72.83 8.02 -60.89
N TRP A 67 71.97 7.49 -60.01
CA TRP A 67 71.70 8.06 -58.69
C TRP A 67 72.55 7.43 -57.56
N SER A 68 73.43 6.48 -57.89
CA SER A 68 74.25 5.76 -56.89
C SER A 68 75.05 6.70 -55.99
N GLY A 69 74.98 6.48 -54.68
CA GLY A 69 75.65 7.29 -53.66
C GLY A 69 74.92 8.56 -53.24
N GLN A 70 73.76 8.88 -53.83
CA GLN A 70 72.99 10.11 -53.58
C GLN A 70 71.72 9.87 -52.74
N GLY A 71 71.74 8.86 -51.86
CA GLY A 71 70.56 8.50 -51.08
C GLY A 71 70.02 9.68 -50.27
N LYS A 72 68.69 9.81 -50.22
CA LYS A 72 67.94 10.86 -49.51
C LYS A 72 68.07 12.28 -50.10
N ASN A 73 68.99 12.51 -51.03
CA ASN A 73 69.17 13.80 -51.68
C ASN A 73 68.04 14.08 -52.66
N VAL A 74 67.94 15.34 -53.06
CA VAL A 74 67.04 15.78 -54.13
C VAL A 74 67.80 15.68 -55.45
N ALA A 75 67.25 14.94 -56.40
CA ALA A 75 67.80 14.80 -57.75
C ALA A 75 66.98 15.66 -58.73
N VAL A 76 67.66 16.52 -59.48
CA VAL A 76 67.07 17.35 -60.54
C VAL A 76 67.73 17.00 -61.86
N TYR A 77 66.93 16.72 -62.89
CA TYR A 77 67.46 16.53 -64.24
C TYR A 77 67.59 17.88 -64.95
N TYR A 78 68.82 18.27 -65.28
CA TYR A 78 69.12 19.55 -65.91
C TYR A 78 70.27 19.44 -66.91
N ASN A 79 70.14 20.06 -68.08
CA ASN A 79 71.11 20.08 -69.17
C ASN A 79 71.67 18.69 -69.50
N ALA A 80 70.76 17.72 -69.67
CA ALA A 80 71.05 16.31 -69.95
C ALA A 80 71.87 15.56 -68.87
N ALA A 81 71.94 16.07 -67.65
CA ALA A 81 72.64 15.44 -66.52
C ALA A 81 71.83 15.51 -65.22
N TRP A 82 72.14 14.61 -64.27
CA TRP A 82 71.56 14.66 -62.93
C TRP A 82 72.38 15.57 -62.01
N PHE A 83 71.70 16.51 -61.39
CA PHE A 83 72.24 17.38 -60.34
C PHE A 83 71.63 16.96 -59.01
N PHE A 84 72.46 16.89 -57.97
CA PHE A 84 72.03 16.44 -56.64
C PHE A 84 72.21 17.54 -55.61
N LEU A 85 71.16 17.78 -54.83
CA LEU A 85 71.16 18.72 -53.72
C LEU A 85 70.98 17.95 -52.40
N PRO A 86 71.79 18.24 -51.37
CA PRO A 86 71.62 17.60 -50.07
C PRO A 86 70.26 17.95 -49.47
N ALA A 87 69.62 16.98 -48.81
CA ALA A 87 68.40 17.25 -48.05
C ALA A 87 68.72 18.05 -46.79
N ILE A 88 67.97 19.14 -46.56
CA ILE A 88 68.11 19.99 -45.37
C ILE A 88 67.05 19.58 -44.34
N GLU A 89 67.44 19.44 -43.07
CA GLU A 89 66.50 19.21 -41.98
C GLU A 89 65.40 20.30 -41.95
N GLY A 90 64.14 19.85 -41.88
CA GLY A 90 62.96 20.72 -41.93
C GLY A 90 62.49 21.07 -43.34
N ALA A 91 63.17 20.65 -44.41
CA ALA A 91 62.69 20.83 -45.77
C ALA A 91 61.37 20.07 -45.99
N LEU A 92 60.48 20.67 -46.78
CA LEU A 92 59.21 20.10 -47.21
C LEU A 92 59.28 19.75 -48.70
N ALA A 93 58.67 18.64 -49.07
CA ALA A 93 58.52 18.22 -50.46
C ALA A 93 57.10 17.73 -50.68
N TYR A 94 56.43 18.27 -51.70
CA TYR A 94 55.16 17.75 -52.16
C TYR A 94 55.42 16.63 -53.18
N ALA A 95 55.06 15.40 -52.85
CA ALA A 95 55.09 14.27 -53.76
C ALA A 95 53.83 14.31 -54.64
N GLN A 96 54.01 14.48 -55.95
CA GLN A 96 52.90 14.63 -56.89
C GLN A 96 52.14 13.32 -57.11
N ASP A 97 52.85 12.19 -57.13
CA ASP A 97 52.29 10.85 -57.24
C ASP A 97 51.48 10.43 -56.01
N ASP A 98 51.95 10.77 -54.82
CA ASP A 98 51.28 10.49 -53.54
C ASP A 98 50.24 11.55 -53.16
N ASN A 99 50.24 12.70 -53.83
CA ASN A 99 49.43 13.87 -53.50
C ASN A 99 49.56 14.26 -52.01
N ALA A 100 50.79 14.27 -51.50
CA ALA A 100 51.07 14.46 -50.07
C ALA A 100 52.35 15.27 -49.82
N TYR A 101 52.41 15.97 -48.68
CA TYR A 101 53.63 16.61 -48.21
C TYR A 101 54.46 15.64 -47.38
N TYR A 102 55.77 15.65 -47.61
CA TYR A 102 56.78 14.99 -46.80
C TYR A 102 57.71 16.05 -46.21
N PHE A 103 58.30 15.76 -45.04
CA PHE A 103 59.33 16.59 -44.43
C PHE A 103 60.61 15.78 -44.18
N TYR A 104 61.77 16.42 -44.27
CA TYR A 104 63.05 15.79 -43.95
C TYR A 104 63.40 15.98 -42.48
N SER A 105 63.59 14.89 -41.73
CA SER A 105 63.87 14.91 -40.28
C SER A 105 65.36 15.09 -39.93
N GLY A 106 66.21 15.39 -40.91
CA GLY A 106 67.67 15.33 -40.76
C GLY A 106 68.26 13.93 -40.96
N SER A 107 67.40 12.90 -41.02
CA SER A 107 67.83 11.50 -41.24
C SER A 107 67.05 10.78 -42.34
N ALA A 108 65.79 11.13 -42.57
CA ALA A 108 64.92 10.54 -43.59
C ALA A 108 63.80 11.51 -44.01
N TRP A 109 63.24 11.29 -45.19
CA TRP A 109 61.98 11.91 -45.61
C TRP A 109 60.81 11.13 -45.00
N SER A 110 59.87 11.83 -44.39
CA SER A 110 58.72 11.23 -43.69
C SER A 110 57.45 11.99 -44.02
N LEU A 111 56.33 11.27 -44.14
CA LEU A 111 55.03 11.86 -44.46
C LEU A 111 54.65 12.92 -43.41
N PHE A 112 54.28 14.11 -43.87
CA PHE A 112 53.70 15.15 -43.03
C PHE A 112 52.22 14.85 -42.84
N ALA A 113 51.91 13.92 -41.94
CA ALA A 113 50.53 13.58 -41.59
C ALA A 113 49.89 14.76 -40.86
N GLY A 114 48.83 15.35 -41.42
CA GLY A 114 48.06 16.39 -40.76
C GLY A 114 47.52 15.88 -39.40
N GLY A 115 47.84 16.58 -38.31
CA GLY A 115 47.27 16.30 -37.00
C GLY A 115 45.76 16.49 -37.02
N GLY A 116 45.01 15.45 -36.63
CA GLY A 116 43.56 15.37 -36.81
C GLY A 116 42.73 16.37 -36.01
N GLY A 117 41.47 16.53 -36.44
CA GLY A 117 40.44 17.23 -35.68
C GLY A 117 39.27 17.70 -36.54
N GLY A 118 38.37 16.79 -36.92
CA GLY A 118 37.12 17.14 -37.61
C GLY A 118 36.61 16.05 -38.54
N GLY A 119 36.46 14.82 -38.05
CA GLY A 119 35.91 13.73 -38.87
C GLY A 119 34.40 13.80 -38.96
N VAL A 120 33.88 13.93 -40.19
CA VAL A 120 32.77 13.05 -40.60
C VAL A 120 33.39 11.66 -40.70
N GLY A 121 32.97 10.72 -39.84
CA GLY A 121 33.51 9.36 -39.75
C GLY A 121 33.04 8.62 -38.48
N ASP A 122 33.13 7.29 -38.49
CA ASP A 122 32.75 6.44 -37.36
C ASP A 122 33.66 6.69 -36.15
N VAL A 123 33.06 6.75 -34.96
CA VAL A 123 33.80 6.72 -33.70
C VAL A 123 34.28 5.28 -33.47
N VAL A 124 35.57 5.03 -33.69
CA VAL A 124 36.20 3.71 -33.47
C VAL A 124 36.75 3.65 -32.04
N GLY A 125 36.14 2.83 -31.19
CA GLY A 125 36.59 2.57 -29.83
C GLY A 125 37.81 1.63 -29.74
N PRO A 126 38.36 1.41 -28.53
CA PRO A 126 39.45 0.45 -28.34
C PRO A 126 39.00 -0.98 -28.69
N ALA A 127 39.95 -1.83 -29.07
CA ALA A 127 39.67 -3.24 -29.43
C ALA A 127 39.01 -4.06 -28.30
N SER A 128 39.05 -3.57 -27.06
CA SER A 128 38.41 -4.16 -25.89
C SER A 128 36.93 -3.79 -25.71
N ALA A 129 36.35 -2.97 -26.60
CA ALA A 129 34.96 -2.54 -26.48
C ALA A 129 33.98 -3.71 -26.65
N VAL A 130 32.90 -3.71 -25.85
CA VAL A 130 31.85 -4.72 -25.87
C VAL A 130 30.52 -4.09 -26.31
N ASN A 131 29.70 -4.85 -27.04
CA ASN A 131 28.39 -4.39 -27.49
C ASN A 131 27.51 -3.91 -26.33
N ASN A 132 26.78 -2.81 -26.55
CA ASN A 132 25.81 -2.20 -25.64
C ASN A 132 26.38 -1.64 -24.32
N ASN A 133 27.70 -1.57 -24.17
CA ASN A 133 28.32 -0.85 -23.07
C ASN A 133 28.32 0.67 -23.34
N ILE A 134 28.26 1.44 -22.27
CA ILE A 134 28.35 2.90 -22.35
C ILE A 134 29.81 3.29 -22.65
N VAL A 135 30.01 4.21 -23.59
CA VAL A 135 31.34 4.79 -23.89
C VAL A 135 31.66 5.89 -22.87
N LEU A 136 32.88 5.88 -22.33
CA LEU A 136 33.38 6.93 -21.43
C LEU A 136 34.67 7.54 -21.98
N PHE A 137 35.01 8.75 -21.53
CA PHE A 137 36.33 9.29 -21.79
C PHE A 137 37.40 8.57 -20.96
N ASP A 138 38.50 8.23 -21.62
CA ASP A 138 39.71 7.75 -20.98
C ASP A 138 40.61 8.98 -20.78
N THR A 139 40.97 9.29 -19.54
CA THR A 139 41.67 10.52 -19.10
C THR A 139 40.82 11.81 -19.02
N THR A 140 41.42 12.83 -18.40
CA THR A 140 40.83 14.16 -18.14
C THR A 140 40.79 15.08 -19.37
N THR A 141 41.42 14.68 -20.47
CA THR A 141 41.52 15.53 -21.67
C THR A 141 40.29 15.47 -22.58
N GLY A 142 39.43 14.46 -22.39
CA GLY A 142 38.26 14.21 -23.26
C GLY A 142 38.61 13.75 -24.68
N LYS A 143 39.88 13.37 -24.93
CA LYS A 143 40.36 13.03 -26.28
C LYS A 143 40.35 11.53 -26.58
N LEU A 144 40.47 10.68 -25.56
CA LEU A 144 40.43 9.23 -25.69
C LEU A 144 39.10 8.71 -25.16
N ILE A 145 38.59 7.63 -25.75
CA ILE A 145 37.40 6.93 -25.28
C ILE A 145 37.77 5.51 -24.82
N LYS A 146 37.00 4.98 -23.87
CA LYS A 146 37.11 3.62 -23.33
C LYS A 146 35.74 2.98 -23.15
N ASP A 147 35.76 1.67 -23.03
CA ASP A 147 34.60 0.89 -22.59
C ASP A 147 34.36 1.11 -21.09
N SER A 148 33.10 1.37 -20.70
CA SER A 148 32.76 1.56 -19.28
C SER A 148 32.76 0.28 -18.45
N GLY A 149 32.65 -0.89 -19.08
CA GLY A 149 32.27 -2.14 -18.42
C GLY A 149 30.81 -2.19 -17.97
N ILE A 150 30.01 -1.13 -18.21
CA ILE A 150 28.63 -1.00 -17.78
C ILE A 150 27.71 -1.13 -19.01
N ALA A 151 26.93 -2.20 -19.04
CA ALA A 151 25.99 -2.49 -20.12
C ALA A 151 24.63 -1.80 -19.91
N ILE A 152 23.99 -1.40 -21.01
CA ILE A 152 22.58 -0.99 -21.03
C ILE A 152 21.67 -2.23 -20.88
N SER A 153 20.62 -2.13 -20.06
CA SER A 153 19.72 -3.25 -19.75
C SER A 153 18.25 -2.93 -20.01
N THR A 154 17.53 -3.88 -20.58
CA THR A 154 16.05 -3.89 -20.66
C THR A 154 15.42 -4.88 -19.67
N ASP A 155 16.21 -5.42 -18.75
CA ASP A 155 15.71 -6.29 -17.69
C ASP A 155 14.77 -5.51 -16.76
N GLY A 156 13.51 -5.96 -16.69
CA GLY A 156 12.47 -5.37 -15.86
C GLY A 156 12.42 -5.90 -14.43
N THR A 157 13.29 -6.84 -14.05
CA THR A 157 13.27 -7.43 -12.70
C THR A 157 14.12 -6.66 -11.72
N LEU A 158 15.18 -5.99 -12.19
CA LEU A 158 16.22 -5.32 -11.40
C LEU A 158 16.82 -6.20 -10.28
N ALA A 159 16.71 -7.54 -10.41
CA ALA A 159 16.84 -8.44 -9.27
C ALA A 159 18.29 -8.80 -8.91
N SER A 160 19.29 -8.45 -9.73
CA SER A 160 20.71 -8.74 -9.43
C SER A 160 21.72 -7.88 -10.20
N ASN A 161 21.28 -6.96 -11.06
CA ASN A 161 22.15 -6.26 -12.01
C ASN A 161 22.09 -4.73 -11.90
N SER A 162 21.37 -4.17 -10.91
CA SER A 162 21.24 -2.71 -10.72
C SER A 162 22.57 -2.01 -10.47
N ASP A 163 23.55 -2.73 -9.92
CA ASP A 163 24.86 -2.19 -9.57
C ASP A 163 25.88 -2.33 -10.73
N ASN A 164 25.53 -3.09 -11.77
CA ASN A 164 26.42 -3.44 -12.89
C ASN A 164 25.87 -3.04 -14.27
N LYS A 165 24.62 -2.54 -14.34
CA LYS A 165 23.97 -2.17 -15.60
C LYS A 165 23.16 -0.88 -15.44
N VAL A 166 23.10 -0.09 -16.50
CA VAL A 166 22.18 1.06 -16.59
C VAL A 166 20.86 0.60 -17.19
N THR A 167 19.76 0.81 -16.48
CA THR A 167 18.44 0.40 -16.94
C THR A 167 17.87 1.39 -17.96
N THR A 168 17.29 0.87 -19.03
CA THR A 168 16.51 1.65 -20.02
C THR A 168 15.15 2.06 -19.48
N GLU A 169 14.51 3.04 -20.12
CA GLU A 169 13.09 3.38 -19.86
C GLU A 169 12.18 2.15 -19.93
N LYS A 170 12.43 1.24 -20.88
CA LYS A 170 11.70 -0.03 -21.00
C LYS A 170 11.85 -0.91 -19.75
N GLY A 171 13.07 -1.08 -19.25
CA GLY A 171 13.32 -1.89 -18.04
C GLY A 171 12.68 -1.28 -16.79
N MET A 172 12.77 0.05 -16.62
CA MET A 172 12.12 0.77 -15.53
C MET A 172 10.60 0.66 -15.59
N LYS A 173 10.01 0.82 -16.79
CA LYS A 173 8.58 0.64 -17.00
C LYS A 173 8.12 -0.78 -16.66
N THR A 174 8.82 -1.80 -17.15
CA THR A 174 8.50 -3.20 -16.83
C THR A 174 8.61 -3.50 -15.33
N TYR A 175 9.60 -2.93 -14.64
CA TYR A 175 9.73 -3.08 -13.19
C TYR A 175 8.57 -2.43 -12.43
N VAL A 176 8.24 -1.18 -12.76
CA VAL A 176 7.13 -0.44 -12.13
C VAL A 176 5.80 -1.13 -12.41
N ASP A 177 5.53 -1.49 -13.67
CA ASP A 177 4.33 -2.24 -14.05
C ASP A 177 4.26 -3.59 -13.30
N GLY A 178 5.40 -4.27 -13.13
CA GLY A 178 5.54 -5.53 -12.39
C GLY A 178 5.35 -5.42 -10.87
N LYS A 179 5.68 -4.28 -10.27
CA LYS A 179 5.45 -4.01 -8.83
C LYS A 179 4.02 -3.55 -8.54
N VAL A 180 3.39 -2.90 -9.51
CA VAL A 180 1.98 -2.54 -9.49
C VAL A 180 1.08 -3.76 -9.84
N ALA A 181 1.65 -4.87 -10.31
CA ALA A 181 1.02 -5.99 -11.02
C ALA A 181 -0.04 -6.85 -10.29
N GLY A 182 -0.51 -6.48 -9.11
CA GLY A 182 -1.81 -6.99 -8.67
C GLY A 182 -2.98 -6.27 -9.34
N LEU A 183 -2.77 -4.99 -9.68
CA LEU A 183 -3.82 -4.02 -9.96
C LEU A 183 -3.50 -3.27 -11.26
N SER A 184 -4.48 -3.13 -12.14
CA SER A 184 -4.40 -2.33 -13.37
C SER A 184 -5.01 -0.96 -13.12
N TRP A 185 -4.24 -0.04 -12.53
CA TRP A 185 -4.73 1.29 -12.18
C TRP A 185 -5.17 2.09 -13.41
N LYS A 186 -6.38 2.64 -13.33
CA LYS A 186 -7.04 3.49 -14.33
C LYS A 186 -7.03 4.94 -13.87
N GLN A 187 -7.30 5.86 -14.79
CA GLN A 187 -7.54 7.24 -14.39
C GLN A 187 -8.71 7.30 -13.40
N ALA A 188 -8.55 8.11 -12.36
CA ALA A 188 -9.56 8.31 -11.34
C ALA A 188 -10.92 8.68 -11.94
N VAL A 189 -11.98 8.22 -11.30
CA VAL A 189 -13.33 8.65 -11.59
C VAL A 189 -13.74 9.73 -10.60
N ARG A 190 -14.63 10.60 -11.04
CA ARG A 190 -15.19 11.64 -10.21
C ARG A 190 -16.18 11.07 -9.22
N ALA A 191 -17.12 10.23 -9.67
CA ALA A 191 -18.14 9.62 -8.82
C ALA A 191 -18.37 8.13 -9.17
N ALA A 192 -18.99 7.39 -8.24
CA ALA A 192 -19.35 5.98 -8.44
C ALA A 192 -20.81 5.75 -8.08
N THR A 193 -21.49 4.85 -8.79
CA THR A 193 -22.91 4.58 -8.53
C THR A 193 -23.11 3.98 -7.14
N THR A 194 -24.24 4.30 -6.50
CA THR A 194 -24.74 3.69 -5.24
C THR A 194 -25.98 2.83 -5.47
N ALA A 195 -26.61 2.94 -6.64
CA ALA A 195 -27.79 2.18 -7.04
C ALA A 195 -27.81 1.94 -8.57
N ASN A 196 -28.76 1.12 -9.02
CA ASN A 196 -29.02 0.89 -10.45
C ASN A 196 -29.58 2.15 -11.11
N GLY A 197 -29.31 2.33 -12.41
CA GLY A 197 -29.87 3.41 -13.23
C GLY A 197 -29.88 3.03 -14.70
N THR A 198 -30.82 3.54 -15.48
CA THR A 198 -30.90 3.21 -16.91
C THR A 198 -29.71 3.80 -17.67
N LEU A 199 -28.82 2.95 -18.21
CA LEU A 199 -27.58 3.39 -18.84
C LEU A 199 -27.77 4.47 -19.91
N ALA A 200 -28.88 4.41 -20.67
CA ALA A 200 -29.18 5.34 -21.75
C ALA A 200 -29.54 6.77 -21.30
N SER A 201 -29.89 6.99 -20.02
CA SER A 201 -30.49 8.27 -19.59
C SER A 201 -30.24 8.66 -18.13
N ALA A 202 -29.54 7.85 -17.33
CA ALA A 202 -29.34 8.12 -15.90
C ALA A 202 -27.96 8.69 -15.56
N TYR A 203 -27.10 8.87 -16.58
CA TYR A 203 -25.69 9.20 -16.44
C TYR A 203 -25.23 10.23 -17.50
N GLU A 204 -26.13 11.12 -17.92
CA GLU A 204 -25.83 12.22 -18.83
C GLU A 204 -25.51 13.53 -18.08
N ASN A 205 -25.07 14.55 -18.81
CA ASN A 205 -24.73 15.85 -18.24
C ASN A 205 -25.92 16.48 -17.49
N GLY A 206 -25.71 16.81 -16.21
CA GLY A 206 -26.73 17.36 -15.31
C GLY A 206 -27.35 16.33 -14.37
N ASP A 207 -27.20 15.03 -14.64
CA ASP A 207 -27.64 13.97 -13.71
C ASP A 207 -26.78 13.94 -12.45
N THR A 208 -27.24 13.21 -11.43
CA THR A 208 -26.52 13.08 -10.16
C THR A 208 -26.17 11.64 -9.83
N ILE A 209 -24.92 11.41 -9.43
CA ILE A 209 -24.45 10.15 -8.85
C ILE A 209 -23.87 10.42 -7.46
N ASP A 210 -24.37 9.74 -6.43
CA ASP A 210 -23.87 9.86 -5.04
C ASP A 210 -23.73 11.33 -4.57
N GLY A 211 -24.71 12.17 -4.93
CA GLY A 211 -24.72 13.60 -4.59
C GLY A 211 -23.84 14.50 -5.47
N VAL A 212 -23.12 13.95 -6.45
CA VAL A 212 -22.31 14.70 -7.42
C VAL A 212 -23.10 14.93 -8.70
N THR A 213 -23.30 16.19 -9.09
CA THR A 213 -23.85 16.55 -10.41
C THR A 213 -22.79 16.35 -11.49
N LEU A 214 -23.12 15.56 -12.49
CA LEU A 214 -22.24 15.16 -13.59
C LEU A 214 -22.14 16.24 -14.66
N ALA A 215 -20.95 16.42 -15.21
CA ALA A 215 -20.68 17.23 -16.39
C ALA A 215 -20.21 16.37 -17.58
N THR A 216 -20.43 16.83 -18.82
CA THR A 216 -19.86 16.17 -20.00
C THR A 216 -18.34 16.00 -19.87
N GLY A 217 -17.84 14.79 -20.12
CA GLY A 217 -16.42 14.45 -19.99
C GLY A 217 -16.03 13.94 -18.60
N ASP A 218 -16.91 14.01 -17.60
CA ASP A 218 -16.65 13.43 -16.28
C ASP A 218 -16.48 11.91 -16.39
N ARG A 219 -15.48 11.37 -15.69
CA ARG A 219 -15.29 9.93 -15.56
C ARG A 219 -16.11 9.41 -14.40
N ILE A 220 -16.85 8.33 -14.60
CA ILE A 220 -17.68 7.71 -13.56
C ILE A 220 -17.48 6.20 -13.50
N LEU A 221 -17.58 5.63 -12.30
CA LEU A 221 -17.63 4.19 -12.10
C LEU A 221 -19.09 3.73 -11.99
N ILE A 222 -19.55 3.00 -12.98
CA ILE A 222 -20.86 2.34 -12.97
C ILE A 222 -20.65 0.91 -12.47
N LYS A 223 -21.10 0.60 -11.25
CA LYS A 223 -20.85 -0.71 -10.60
C LYS A 223 -22.09 -1.44 -10.05
N ASN A 224 -23.28 -0.84 -10.11
CA ASN A 224 -24.52 -1.41 -9.56
C ASN A 224 -25.62 -1.60 -10.60
N GLN A 225 -25.26 -1.83 -11.87
CA GLN A 225 -26.25 -2.16 -12.90
C GLN A 225 -26.89 -3.52 -12.62
N SER A 226 -28.19 -3.64 -12.89
CA SER A 226 -28.87 -4.94 -12.84
C SER A 226 -28.34 -5.91 -13.90
N SER A 227 -27.99 -5.40 -15.09
CA SER A 227 -27.19 -6.14 -16.06
C SER A 227 -25.71 -5.89 -15.77
N GLY A 228 -25.04 -6.84 -15.12
CA GLY A 228 -23.63 -6.68 -14.74
C GLY A 228 -22.69 -6.40 -15.93
N ALA A 229 -23.09 -6.72 -17.16
CA ALA A 229 -22.30 -6.43 -18.36
C ALA A 229 -22.26 -4.92 -18.71
N GLU A 230 -23.15 -4.11 -18.13
CA GLU A 230 -23.19 -2.65 -18.26
C GLU A 230 -22.34 -1.95 -17.18
N ASN A 231 -21.83 -2.70 -16.20
CA ASN A 231 -20.85 -2.14 -15.28
C ASN A 231 -19.54 -1.80 -16.02
N GLY A 232 -18.75 -0.91 -15.44
CA GLY A 232 -17.48 -0.46 -16.00
C GLY A 232 -17.15 0.99 -15.65
N ILE A 233 -16.09 1.48 -16.27
CA ILE A 233 -15.65 2.87 -16.15
C ILE A 233 -16.07 3.60 -17.43
N TYR A 234 -16.75 4.73 -17.26
CA TYR A 234 -17.42 5.45 -18.33
C TYR A 234 -17.06 6.94 -18.32
N VAL A 235 -17.27 7.60 -19.45
CA VAL A 235 -17.16 9.05 -19.65
C VAL A 235 -18.55 9.60 -19.96
N VAL A 236 -19.00 10.56 -19.16
CA VAL A 236 -20.33 11.19 -19.27
C VAL A 236 -20.48 11.91 -20.59
N ALA A 237 -21.58 11.62 -21.30
CA ALA A 237 -21.93 12.27 -22.55
C ALA A 237 -22.73 13.57 -22.32
N ALA A 238 -22.79 14.44 -23.33
CA ALA A 238 -23.65 15.62 -23.29
C ALA A 238 -25.15 15.26 -23.27
N SER A 239 -25.51 14.17 -23.93
CA SER A 239 -26.82 13.52 -23.82
C SER A 239 -26.71 12.05 -24.24
N GLY A 240 -27.60 11.21 -23.71
CA GLY A 240 -27.67 9.79 -23.98
C GLY A 240 -26.71 8.96 -23.12
N ALA A 241 -26.49 7.71 -23.53
CA ALA A 241 -25.63 6.79 -22.78
C ALA A 241 -24.18 7.32 -22.68
N PRO A 242 -23.53 7.22 -21.52
CA PRO A 242 -22.11 7.52 -21.42
C PRO A 242 -21.28 6.50 -22.21
N ALA A 243 -20.14 6.92 -22.73
CA ALA A 243 -19.23 6.03 -23.46
C ALA A 243 -18.31 5.30 -22.49
N ARG A 244 -17.88 4.06 -22.79
CA ARG A 244 -16.81 3.43 -22.00
C ARG A 244 -15.54 4.27 -22.09
N ALA A 245 -14.82 4.36 -20.99
CA ALA A 245 -13.55 5.05 -20.95
C ALA A 245 -12.50 4.31 -21.80
N THR A 246 -11.66 5.06 -22.53
CA THR A 246 -10.66 4.51 -23.47
C THR A 246 -9.62 3.60 -22.82
N ASP A 247 -9.38 3.73 -21.52
CA ASP A 247 -8.47 2.86 -20.75
C ASP A 247 -9.18 1.65 -20.12
N ALA A 248 -10.47 1.44 -20.43
CA ALA A 248 -11.34 0.40 -19.91
C ALA A 248 -12.43 -0.03 -20.91
N ASP A 249 -12.14 0.01 -22.22
CA ASP A 249 -13.07 -0.32 -23.30
C ASP A 249 -12.80 -1.70 -23.92
N ALA A 250 -11.67 -2.32 -23.59
CA ALA A 250 -11.33 -3.69 -23.99
C ALA A 250 -11.32 -4.66 -22.80
N GLY A 251 -11.68 -5.93 -23.06
CA GLY A 251 -11.76 -6.96 -22.03
C GLY A 251 -10.45 -7.20 -21.28
N ALA A 252 -9.32 -7.16 -21.99
CA ALA A 252 -7.98 -7.29 -21.39
C ALA A 252 -7.64 -6.14 -20.44
N GLU A 253 -8.19 -4.94 -20.67
CA GLU A 253 -7.94 -3.76 -19.84
C GLU A 253 -8.74 -3.80 -18.54
N LEU A 254 -9.87 -4.52 -18.54
CA LEU A 254 -10.77 -4.66 -17.39
C LEU A 254 -10.30 -5.71 -16.38
N VAL A 255 -9.38 -6.60 -16.77
CA VAL A 255 -8.77 -7.57 -15.85
C VAL A 255 -8.00 -6.82 -14.76
N ASN A 256 -8.45 -6.98 -13.51
CA ASN A 256 -7.92 -6.27 -12.34
C ASN A 256 -7.94 -4.73 -12.46
N ALA A 257 -8.81 -4.17 -13.32
CA ALA A 257 -8.94 -2.72 -13.49
C ALA A 257 -9.29 -2.06 -12.15
N SER A 258 -8.44 -1.15 -11.70
CA SER A 258 -8.52 -0.53 -10.38
C SER A 258 -8.67 0.98 -10.52
N VAL A 259 -9.54 1.60 -9.74
CA VAL A 259 -9.87 3.02 -9.88
C VAL A 259 -10.13 3.68 -8.54
N TYR A 260 -9.73 4.94 -8.42
CA TYR A 260 -10.01 5.81 -7.28
C TYR A 260 -11.27 6.65 -7.56
N VAL A 261 -12.13 6.80 -6.56
CA VAL A 261 -13.34 7.62 -6.62
C VAL A 261 -13.07 8.92 -5.86
N SER A 262 -13.13 10.06 -6.54
CA SER A 262 -12.63 11.34 -6.01
C SER A 262 -13.68 12.14 -5.23
N GLU A 263 -14.96 11.97 -5.56
CA GLU A 263 -16.08 12.72 -4.99
C GLU A 263 -17.29 11.79 -4.75
N GLY A 264 -18.21 12.23 -3.89
CA GLY A 264 -19.40 11.47 -3.52
C GLY A 264 -19.77 11.70 -2.06
N THR A 265 -21.05 11.53 -1.71
CA THR A 265 -21.49 11.58 -0.32
C THR A 265 -21.13 10.30 0.44
N THR A 266 -21.12 9.16 -0.23
CA THR A 266 -20.93 7.84 0.37
C THR A 266 -19.63 7.20 -0.08
N LEU A 267 -19.25 7.40 -1.34
CA LEU A 267 -18.15 6.68 -2.01
C LEU A 267 -16.92 7.54 -2.30
N ALA A 268 -16.86 8.79 -1.82
CA ALA A 268 -15.65 9.61 -1.90
C ALA A 268 -14.46 8.91 -1.25
N ASP A 269 -13.28 9.14 -1.81
CA ASP A 269 -11.99 8.63 -1.36
C ASP A 269 -11.86 7.09 -1.31
N THR A 270 -12.76 6.37 -1.98
CA THR A 270 -12.73 4.91 -2.07
C THR A 270 -11.94 4.40 -3.28
N GLN A 271 -11.41 3.18 -3.17
CA GLN A 271 -10.73 2.48 -4.26
C GLN A 271 -11.54 1.25 -4.65
N TRP A 272 -11.65 0.95 -5.93
CA TRP A 272 -12.42 -0.19 -6.44
C TRP A 272 -11.64 -0.95 -7.50
N THR A 273 -11.72 -2.27 -7.49
CA THR A 273 -11.08 -3.14 -8.49
C THR A 273 -12.09 -4.10 -9.09
N CYS A 274 -12.03 -4.27 -10.41
CA CYS A 274 -12.77 -5.31 -11.10
C CYS A 274 -12.26 -6.69 -10.65
N SER A 275 -13.12 -7.43 -9.95
CA SER A 275 -12.82 -8.75 -9.42
C SER A 275 -13.22 -9.89 -10.38
N THR A 276 -13.80 -9.57 -11.54
CA THR A 276 -14.13 -10.56 -12.58
C THR A 276 -12.84 -11.08 -13.22
N ASN A 277 -12.64 -12.40 -13.20
CA ASN A 277 -11.47 -13.02 -13.82
C ASN A 277 -11.56 -13.04 -15.36
N ALA A 278 -10.40 -13.01 -16.01
CA ALA A 278 -10.29 -13.25 -17.45
C ALA A 278 -10.79 -14.66 -17.83
N PRO A 279 -11.33 -14.87 -19.04
CA PRO A 279 -11.51 -13.88 -20.12
C PRO A 279 -12.76 -13.00 -19.93
N ILE A 280 -12.64 -11.71 -20.27
CA ILE A 280 -13.73 -10.74 -20.25
C ILE A 280 -14.08 -10.35 -21.69
N THR A 281 -15.38 -10.41 -22.03
CA THR A 281 -15.94 -9.87 -23.28
C THR A 281 -16.84 -8.69 -22.95
N VAL A 282 -16.46 -7.50 -23.41
CA VAL A 282 -17.20 -6.25 -23.15
C VAL A 282 -18.61 -6.33 -23.72
N GLY A 283 -19.60 -5.93 -22.92
CA GLY A 283 -21.02 -5.96 -23.29
C GLY A 283 -21.70 -7.33 -23.12
N SER A 284 -20.96 -8.38 -22.72
CA SER A 284 -21.55 -9.70 -22.44
C SER A 284 -21.15 -10.28 -21.09
N THR A 285 -19.90 -10.11 -20.65
CA THR A 285 -19.45 -10.61 -19.35
C THR A 285 -19.89 -9.69 -18.23
N SER A 286 -20.53 -10.23 -17.18
CA SER A 286 -20.86 -9.45 -15.98
C SER A 286 -19.61 -8.99 -15.24
N LEU A 287 -19.44 -7.68 -15.06
CA LEU A 287 -18.32 -7.08 -14.36
C LEU A 287 -18.69 -6.78 -12.90
N ALA A 288 -18.00 -7.44 -11.98
CA ALA A 288 -18.08 -7.16 -10.55
C ALA A 288 -16.92 -6.23 -10.15
N PHE A 289 -17.22 -5.16 -9.42
CA PHE A 289 -16.23 -4.29 -8.80
C PHE A 289 -16.31 -4.44 -7.29
N ALA A 290 -15.18 -4.77 -6.67
CA ALA A 290 -15.03 -4.87 -5.23
C ALA A 290 -14.23 -3.68 -4.71
N GLN A 291 -14.62 -3.12 -3.57
CA GLN A 291 -13.88 -2.04 -2.94
C GLN A 291 -12.55 -2.57 -2.39
N LEU A 292 -11.45 -1.89 -2.69
CA LEU A 292 -10.17 -2.06 -2.01
C LEU A 292 -10.28 -1.30 -0.68
N THR A 293 -10.61 -2.03 0.38
CA THR A 293 -10.51 -1.46 1.72
C THR A 293 -9.04 -1.45 2.12
N SER A 294 -8.58 -0.34 2.70
CA SER A 294 -7.30 -0.31 3.39
C SER A 294 -7.34 -1.41 4.47
N ALA A 295 -6.42 -2.37 4.39
CA ALA A 295 -6.36 -3.58 5.22
C ALA A 295 -6.34 -3.34 6.75
N GLY A 296 -6.35 -2.09 7.22
CA GLY A 296 -6.37 -1.71 8.63
C GLY A 296 -7.75 -1.38 9.22
N GLY A 297 -8.85 -1.46 8.46
CA GLY A 297 -10.18 -1.01 8.95
C GLY A 297 -11.35 -1.99 8.82
N SER A 298 -11.21 -3.09 8.07
CA SER A 298 -12.33 -4.01 7.83
C SER A 298 -12.22 -5.24 8.74
N VAL A 299 -13.19 -5.40 9.64
CA VAL A 299 -13.41 -6.67 10.32
C VAL A 299 -13.97 -7.66 9.29
N PRO A 300 -13.35 -8.82 9.04
CA PRO A 300 -13.82 -9.75 8.01
C PRO A 300 -15.22 -10.27 8.35
N THR A 301 -16.20 -10.10 7.44
CA THR A 301 -17.58 -10.58 7.62
C THR A 301 -17.71 -12.11 7.65
N SER A 302 -16.65 -12.82 7.25
CA SER A 302 -16.54 -14.27 7.41
C SER A 302 -16.31 -14.71 8.86
N ARG A 303 -15.98 -13.78 9.76
CA ARG A 303 -15.90 -14.04 11.21
C ARG A 303 -17.25 -13.70 11.84
N THR A 304 -17.76 -14.64 12.62
CA THR A 304 -19.01 -14.49 13.38
C THR A 304 -18.72 -14.54 14.86
N ILE A 305 -19.57 -13.90 15.66
CA ILE A 305 -19.66 -14.11 17.10
C ILE A 305 -20.90 -14.96 17.35
N THR A 306 -20.70 -16.16 17.86
CA THR A 306 -21.80 -17.06 18.21
C THR A 306 -22.19 -16.83 19.67
N ALA A 307 -23.34 -16.21 19.90
CA ALA A 307 -23.89 -16.12 21.24
C ALA A 307 -24.49 -17.48 21.65
N GLY A 308 -24.11 -17.98 22.83
CA GLY A 308 -24.74 -19.15 23.45
C GLY A 308 -26.09 -18.79 24.10
N ALA A 309 -26.75 -19.74 24.76
CA ALA A 309 -28.09 -19.51 25.34
C ALA A 309 -28.16 -18.41 26.42
N GLY A 310 -27.05 -18.10 27.09
CA GLY A 310 -26.98 -17.08 28.14
C GLY A 310 -26.63 -15.67 27.65
N LEU A 311 -26.35 -15.50 26.35
CA LEU A 311 -25.98 -14.21 25.76
C LEU A 311 -26.83 -13.94 24.52
N THR A 312 -27.07 -12.67 24.22
CA THR A 312 -27.63 -12.21 22.95
C THR A 312 -26.59 -11.37 22.20
N GLY A 313 -26.88 -10.98 20.95
CA GLY A 313 -25.98 -10.11 20.19
C GLY A 313 -25.02 -10.79 19.20
N GLY A 314 -25.05 -12.11 19.07
CA GLY A 314 -24.27 -12.84 18.07
C GLY A 314 -24.62 -12.47 16.62
N GLY A 315 -23.83 -12.93 15.65
CA GLY A 315 -24.00 -12.60 14.22
C GLY A 315 -22.65 -12.44 13.52
N ASP A 316 -22.67 -12.05 12.25
CA ASP A 316 -21.46 -11.61 11.56
C ASP A 316 -21.04 -10.19 12.01
N LEU A 317 -19.85 -9.78 11.60
CA LEU A 317 -19.26 -8.49 11.95
C LEU A 317 -19.42 -7.45 10.81
N SER A 318 -20.54 -7.52 10.07
CA SER A 318 -20.86 -6.55 9.01
C SER A 318 -21.34 -5.19 9.53
N ALA A 319 -21.66 -5.09 10.81
CA ALA A 319 -22.07 -3.88 11.51
C ALA A 319 -21.73 -3.95 13.01
N ASP A 320 -21.89 -2.85 13.73
CA ASP A 320 -21.78 -2.83 15.19
C ASP A 320 -22.73 -3.85 15.83
N ARG A 321 -22.25 -4.50 16.90
CA ARG A 321 -22.97 -5.54 17.63
C ARG A 321 -23.13 -5.14 19.09
N THR A 322 -24.35 -5.26 19.62
CA THR A 322 -24.63 -5.14 21.05
C THR A 322 -24.66 -6.54 21.66
N PHE A 323 -23.82 -6.77 22.68
CA PHE A 323 -23.80 -8.02 23.45
C PHE A 323 -24.48 -7.81 24.79
N ASP A 324 -25.54 -8.57 25.06
CA ASP A 324 -26.23 -8.53 26.33
C ASP A 324 -26.28 -9.92 26.98
N VAL A 325 -26.42 -9.92 28.30
CA VAL A 325 -26.74 -11.14 29.04
C VAL A 325 -28.23 -11.39 28.94
N GLY A 326 -28.61 -12.58 28.48
CA GLY A 326 -30.01 -13.00 28.49
C GLY A 326 -30.47 -13.17 29.94
N ALA A 327 -31.37 -12.31 30.40
CA ALA A 327 -31.94 -12.41 31.75
C ALA A 327 -32.67 -13.75 31.91
N GLY A 328 -32.03 -14.71 32.58
CA GLY A 328 -32.60 -15.98 32.94
C GLY A 328 -33.12 -15.99 34.38
N THR A 329 -33.72 -17.11 34.80
CA THR A 329 -34.08 -17.34 36.20
C THR A 329 -32.85 -17.19 37.11
N GLY A 330 -32.92 -16.28 38.09
CA GLY A 330 -31.87 -16.06 39.10
C GLY A 330 -30.82 -15.00 38.74
N ILE A 331 -30.83 -14.46 37.52
CA ILE A 331 -29.94 -13.37 37.08
C ILE A 331 -30.77 -12.17 36.68
N LEU A 332 -30.39 -10.99 37.17
CA LEU A 332 -30.91 -9.70 36.72
C LEU A 332 -29.85 -9.02 35.85
N ALA A 333 -30.18 -8.80 34.57
CA ALA A 333 -29.35 -8.02 33.65
C ALA A 333 -29.84 -6.57 33.61
N ASN A 334 -29.09 -5.64 34.18
CA ASN A 334 -29.38 -4.21 34.14
C ASN A 334 -28.52 -3.54 33.05
N ALA A 335 -28.81 -2.27 32.76
CA ALA A 335 -28.07 -1.50 31.75
C ALA A 335 -26.56 -1.38 32.07
N ASN A 336 -26.20 -1.33 33.36
CA ASN A 336 -24.82 -1.03 33.79
C ASN A 336 -24.19 -2.16 34.63
N ASP A 337 -24.94 -3.18 35.03
CA ASP A 337 -24.45 -4.27 35.86
C ASP A 337 -25.27 -5.56 35.69
N VAL A 338 -24.69 -6.67 36.13
CA VAL A 338 -25.36 -7.97 36.23
C VAL A 338 -25.38 -8.36 37.69
N ALA A 339 -26.56 -8.70 38.18
CA ALA A 339 -26.81 -9.03 39.58
C ALA A 339 -27.51 -10.37 39.73
N ILE A 340 -27.52 -10.88 40.95
CA ILE A 340 -28.35 -12.02 41.34
C ILE A 340 -29.76 -11.50 41.63
N ASP A 341 -30.78 -12.20 41.12
CA ASP A 341 -32.19 -11.89 41.38
C ASP A 341 -32.60 -12.42 42.77
N LYS A 342 -32.34 -11.60 43.80
CA LYS A 342 -32.61 -11.92 45.21
C LYS A 342 -34.10 -11.78 45.54
N ALA A 343 -34.61 -12.68 46.39
CA ALA A 343 -35.96 -12.55 46.93
C ALA A 343 -36.07 -11.37 47.90
N SER A 344 -37.25 -10.75 47.96
CA SER A 344 -37.69 -9.92 49.10
C SER A 344 -38.39 -10.76 50.17
N ALA A 345 -38.52 -10.23 51.39
CA ALA A 345 -39.17 -10.93 52.51
C ALA A 345 -40.61 -11.35 52.17
N ALA A 346 -41.36 -10.47 51.50
CA ALA A 346 -42.70 -10.76 51.00
C ALA A 346 -42.72 -11.89 49.97
N GLN A 347 -41.70 -11.97 49.09
CA GLN A 347 -41.58 -13.06 48.12
C GLN A 347 -41.21 -14.39 48.77
N VAL A 348 -40.41 -14.37 49.86
CA VAL A 348 -40.15 -15.57 50.67
C VAL A 348 -41.46 -16.04 51.31
N GLN A 349 -42.19 -15.13 51.96
CA GLN A 349 -43.46 -15.43 52.60
C GLN A 349 -44.45 -15.95 51.56
N ALA A 350 -44.60 -15.31 50.41
CA ALA A 350 -45.49 -15.76 49.33
C ALA A 350 -45.01 -17.01 48.59
N ALA A 351 -43.79 -17.50 48.85
CA ALA A 351 -43.13 -18.61 48.15
C ALA A 351 -43.03 -18.39 46.62
N THR A 352 -42.58 -17.21 46.21
CA THR A 352 -42.37 -16.90 44.79
C THR A 352 -41.21 -17.72 44.23
N SER A 353 -41.45 -18.47 43.15
CA SER A 353 -40.43 -19.27 42.48
C SER A 353 -39.29 -18.43 41.90
N ASN A 354 -38.16 -19.07 41.61
CA ASN A 354 -37.10 -18.53 40.75
C ASN A 354 -36.33 -17.33 41.32
N LYS A 355 -36.33 -17.16 42.65
CA LYS A 355 -35.53 -16.16 43.37
C LYS A 355 -34.47 -16.81 44.24
N VAL A 356 -33.32 -16.14 44.39
CA VAL A 356 -32.26 -16.57 45.31
C VAL A 356 -32.56 -16.09 46.72
N LEU A 357 -32.50 -17.00 47.69
CA LEU A 357 -32.59 -16.67 49.12
C LEU A 357 -31.20 -16.37 49.67
N THR A 358 -31.07 -15.25 50.37
CA THR A 358 -29.88 -14.91 51.14
C THR A 358 -30.13 -15.17 52.63
N ALA A 359 -29.07 -15.26 53.44
CA ALA A 359 -29.22 -15.55 54.87
C ALA A 359 -30.07 -14.47 55.58
N ASP A 360 -29.84 -13.20 55.28
CA ASP A 360 -30.56 -12.07 55.86
C ASP A 360 -32.05 -12.05 55.52
N ILE A 361 -32.43 -12.42 54.28
CA ILE A 361 -33.83 -12.36 53.86
C ILE A 361 -34.68 -13.42 54.56
N ILE A 362 -34.09 -14.57 54.90
CA ILE A 362 -34.78 -15.64 55.64
C ILE A 362 -35.18 -15.14 57.04
N PHE A 363 -34.25 -14.48 57.75
CA PHE A 363 -34.54 -13.91 59.06
C PHE A 363 -35.48 -12.71 58.98
N THR A 364 -35.36 -11.88 57.94
CA THR A 364 -36.28 -10.76 57.72
C THR A 364 -37.71 -11.25 57.43
N ALA A 365 -37.86 -12.31 56.63
CA ALA A 365 -39.17 -12.91 56.35
C ALA A 365 -39.80 -13.59 57.57
N ALA A 366 -38.99 -13.99 58.55
CA ALA A 366 -39.41 -14.58 59.80
C ALA A 366 -39.78 -13.55 60.89
N ASP A 367 -39.54 -12.26 60.66
CA ASP A 367 -39.91 -11.22 61.63
C ASP A 367 -41.44 -11.18 61.84
N PRO A 368 -41.96 -11.12 63.09
CA PRO A 368 -43.39 -11.18 63.33
C PRO A 368 -44.19 -10.03 62.74
N VAL A 369 -45.11 -10.35 61.82
CA VAL A 369 -46.03 -9.39 61.22
C VAL A 369 -47.21 -9.11 62.17
N THR A 370 -47.59 -7.85 62.34
CA THR A 370 -48.74 -7.50 63.19
C THR A 370 -50.04 -7.76 62.45
N LEU A 371 -50.87 -8.66 62.96
CA LEU A 371 -52.22 -8.88 62.46
C LEU A 371 -53.14 -7.77 62.97
N THR A 372 -54.15 -7.46 62.17
CA THR A 372 -55.19 -6.51 62.55
C THR A 372 -56.14 -7.17 63.56
N ASP A 373 -56.33 -6.54 64.71
CA ASP A 373 -57.38 -6.93 65.65
C ASP A 373 -58.76 -6.64 65.04
N ALA A 374 -59.57 -7.68 64.92
CA ALA A 374 -60.92 -7.64 64.38
C ALA A 374 -61.75 -8.72 65.06
N THR A 375 -63.08 -8.61 64.99
CA THR A 375 -64.01 -9.63 65.56
C THR A 375 -63.63 -11.05 65.12
N THR A 376 -63.32 -11.21 63.83
CA THR A 376 -62.61 -12.35 63.28
C THR A 376 -61.27 -11.87 62.72
N ILE A 377 -60.17 -12.29 63.33
CA ILE A 377 -58.82 -11.94 62.90
C ILE A 377 -58.53 -12.66 61.58
N ALA A 378 -58.18 -11.90 60.54
CA ALA A 378 -57.78 -12.46 59.26
C ALA A 378 -56.38 -13.08 59.35
N VAL A 379 -56.21 -14.29 58.80
CA VAL A 379 -54.96 -15.03 58.85
C VAL A 379 -54.48 -15.34 57.43
N ASP A 380 -53.85 -14.36 56.79
CA ASP A 380 -53.27 -14.55 55.46
C ASP A 380 -51.85 -15.13 55.55
N MET A 381 -51.77 -16.44 55.38
CA MET A 381 -50.52 -17.20 55.45
C MET A 381 -49.56 -16.85 54.31
N ALA A 382 -49.97 -16.08 53.28
CA ALA A 382 -49.05 -15.54 52.27
C ALA A 382 -48.21 -14.36 52.78
N THR A 383 -48.61 -13.73 53.88
CA THR A 383 -48.03 -12.46 54.35
C THR A 383 -47.08 -12.61 55.54
N PHE A 384 -46.96 -13.81 56.12
CA PHE A 384 -46.11 -14.01 57.28
C PHE A 384 -45.65 -15.47 57.44
N LEU A 385 -44.51 -15.64 58.12
CA LEU A 385 -44.13 -16.90 58.75
C LEU A 385 -44.41 -16.84 60.25
N ASN A 386 -44.14 -15.71 60.88
CA ASN A 386 -44.52 -15.43 62.26
C ASN A 386 -45.41 -14.20 62.31
N ALA A 387 -46.35 -14.16 63.24
CA ALA A 387 -47.27 -13.06 63.41
C ALA A 387 -47.44 -12.70 64.88
N LYS A 388 -48.00 -11.53 65.15
CA LYS A 388 -48.43 -11.11 66.48
C LYS A 388 -49.76 -10.38 66.43
N VAL A 389 -50.56 -10.52 67.48
CA VAL A 389 -51.83 -9.80 67.63
C VAL A 389 -52.07 -9.46 69.09
N THR A 390 -52.49 -8.22 69.35
CA THR A 390 -52.99 -7.81 70.66
C THR A 390 -54.51 -7.80 70.63
N LEU A 391 -55.14 -8.61 71.47
CA LEU A 391 -56.59 -8.80 71.46
C LEU A 391 -57.29 -7.59 72.11
N GLY A 392 -58.01 -6.80 71.32
CA GLY A 392 -58.81 -5.67 71.82
C GLY A 392 -60.16 -6.06 72.42
N GLY A 393 -60.46 -7.36 72.47
CA GLY A 393 -61.72 -7.93 72.95
C GLY A 393 -61.73 -9.45 72.79
N ASN A 394 -62.87 -10.09 73.02
CA ASN A 394 -63.03 -11.51 72.70
C ASN A 394 -63.10 -11.68 71.18
N ARG A 395 -62.18 -12.45 70.60
CA ARG A 395 -61.99 -12.60 69.14
C ARG A 395 -62.15 -14.03 68.68
N THR A 396 -62.25 -14.21 67.37
CA THR A 396 -62.07 -15.50 66.71
C THR A 396 -60.84 -15.43 65.79
N LEU A 397 -59.98 -16.43 65.85
CA LEU A 397 -58.92 -16.62 64.86
C LEU A 397 -59.54 -17.22 63.60
N GLY A 398 -59.54 -16.45 62.51
CA GLY A 398 -60.17 -16.84 61.25
C GLY A 398 -59.55 -18.07 60.59
N ALA A 399 -60.20 -18.58 59.56
CA ALA A 399 -59.65 -19.62 58.71
C ALA A 399 -58.34 -19.13 58.05
N PRO A 400 -57.25 -19.91 58.07
CA PRO A 400 -56.03 -19.58 57.33
C PRO A 400 -56.31 -19.45 55.83
N SER A 401 -56.06 -18.28 55.25
CA SER A 401 -56.09 -18.06 53.80
C SER A 401 -54.68 -18.21 53.20
N ASN A 402 -54.61 -18.62 51.94
CA ASN A 402 -53.37 -18.89 51.20
C ASN A 402 -52.34 -19.80 51.93
N PRO A 403 -52.76 -20.87 52.63
CA PRO A 403 -51.84 -21.75 53.34
C PRO A 403 -50.97 -22.54 52.36
N LYS A 404 -49.67 -22.64 52.63
CA LYS A 404 -48.76 -23.51 51.86
C LYS A 404 -48.44 -24.77 52.65
N ASN A 405 -48.52 -25.94 52.02
CA ASN A 405 -48.19 -27.20 52.65
C ASN A 405 -46.76 -27.17 53.23
N GLY A 406 -46.60 -27.55 54.49
CA GLY A 406 -45.32 -27.51 55.21
C GLY A 406 -44.96 -26.16 55.81
N GLN A 407 -45.69 -25.07 55.51
CA GLN A 407 -45.48 -23.78 56.17
C GLN A 407 -45.69 -23.93 57.67
N SER A 408 -44.73 -23.41 58.44
CA SER A 408 -44.73 -23.49 59.89
C SER A 408 -44.25 -22.19 60.49
N GLY A 409 -44.70 -21.88 61.70
CA GLY A 409 -44.31 -20.67 62.40
C GLY A 409 -45.06 -20.48 63.71
N CYS A 410 -45.13 -19.23 64.18
CA CYS A 410 -45.72 -18.88 65.46
C CYS A 410 -46.56 -17.61 65.36
N ILE A 411 -47.72 -17.60 66.04
CA ILE A 411 -48.53 -16.40 66.27
C ILE A 411 -48.44 -16.04 67.75
N GLU A 412 -47.83 -14.90 68.08
CA GLU A 412 -47.82 -14.33 69.43
C GLU A 412 -49.17 -13.66 69.70
N ILE A 413 -49.93 -14.20 70.65
CA ILE A 413 -51.24 -13.70 71.05
C ILE A 413 -51.06 -12.97 72.37
N ILE A 414 -51.40 -11.68 72.39
CA ILE A 414 -51.15 -10.78 73.51
C ILE A 414 -52.49 -10.30 74.08
N GLN A 415 -52.66 -10.42 75.38
CA GLN A 415 -53.76 -9.79 76.10
C GLN A 415 -53.63 -8.27 76.05
N ASP A 416 -54.73 -7.53 75.92
CA ASP A 416 -54.72 -6.08 76.09
C ASP A 416 -54.31 -5.66 77.53
N GLY A 417 -54.31 -4.36 77.78
CA GLY A 417 -54.02 -3.81 79.11
C GLY A 417 -55.03 -4.19 80.21
N THR A 418 -56.14 -4.86 79.89
CA THR A 418 -57.14 -5.33 80.87
C THR A 418 -57.00 -6.82 81.16
N GLY A 419 -56.70 -7.62 80.13
CA GLY A 419 -56.67 -9.07 80.22
C GLY A 419 -58.05 -9.73 80.10
N SER A 420 -58.08 -11.04 80.36
CA SER A 420 -59.27 -11.89 80.32
C SER A 420 -59.99 -11.95 78.96
N ARG A 421 -59.26 -11.72 77.86
CA ARG A 421 -59.76 -11.92 76.50
C ARG A 421 -59.72 -13.39 76.12
N THR A 422 -60.77 -13.84 75.46
CA THR A 422 -60.84 -15.18 74.87
C THR A 422 -60.57 -15.13 73.36
N LEU A 423 -60.02 -16.23 72.84
CA LEU A 423 -59.85 -16.46 71.41
C LEU A 423 -60.54 -17.77 71.05
N GLY A 424 -61.57 -17.70 70.22
CA GLY A 424 -62.13 -18.87 69.56
C GLY A 424 -61.32 -19.21 68.30
N TYR A 425 -61.37 -20.47 67.85
CA TYR A 425 -60.63 -20.90 66.67
C TYR A 425 -61.57 -21.38 65.57
N HIS A 426 -61.28 -21.04 64.32
CA HIS A 426 -61.96 -21.66 63.18
C HIS A 426 -61.66 -23.17 63.12
N ALA A 427 -62.54 -23.96 62.50
CA ALA A 427 -62.44 -25.42 62.40
C ALA A 427 -61.17 -25.93 61.67
N ASP A 428 -60.49 -25.05 60.94
CA ASP A 428 -59.24 -25.35 60.22
C ASP A 428 -58.02 -25.42 61.17
N TRP A 429 -58.15 -24.91 62.39
CA TRP A 429 -57.14 -25.02 63.44
C TRP A 429 -57.35 -26.30 64.22
N LEU A 430 -56.41 -27.23 64.08
CA LEU A 430 -56.50 -28.57 64.65
C LEU A 430 -55.62 -28.67 65.89
N PHE A 431 -56.25 -28.93 67.03
CA PHE A 431 -55.58 -29.09 68.32
C PHE A 431 -55.55 -30.55 68.77
N ALA A 432 -54.57 -30.87 69.62
CA ALA A 432 -54.46 -32.20 70.22
C ALA A 432 -55.75 -32.56 70.98
N GLY A 433 -56.31 -33.75 70.69
CA GLY A 433 -57.56 -34.21 71.31
C GLY A 433 -58.82 -33.46 70.86
N GLY A 434 -58.75 -32.60 69.84
CA GLY A 434 -59.90 -31.88 69.29
C GLY A 434 -60.52 -30.83 70.23
N THR A 435 -59.77 -30.39 71.25
CA THR A 435 -60.23 -29.38 72.21
C THR A 435 -59.44 -28.09 72.02
N ASP A 436 -60.16 -26.97 71.88
CA ASP A 436 -59.55 -25.65 71.74
C ASP A 436 -58.77 -25.26 73.01
N PRO A 437 -57.54 -24.75 72.88
CA PRO A 437 -56.75 -24.31 74.02
C PRO A 437 -57.24 -22.96 74.53
N THR A 438 -57.12 -22.73 75.84
CA THR A 438 -57.48 -21.45 76.46
C THR A 438 -56.26 -20.54 76.59
N LEU A 439 -56.45 -19.23 76.45
CA LEU A 439 -55.38 -18.24 76.64
C LEU A 439 -55.07 -17.99 78.12
N SER A 440 -53.94 -17.36 78.39
CA SER A 440 -53.61 -16.73 79.67
C SER A 440 -54.45 -15.47 79.86
N THR A 441 -54.83 -15.15 81.10
CA THR A 441 -55.84 -14.11 81.39
C THR A 441 -55.27 -12.82 81.96
N ALA A 442 -54.01 -12.77 82.37
CA ALA A 442 -53.42 -11.55 82.91
C ALA A 442 -53.26 -10.47 81.83
N ALA A 443 -53.41 -9.21 82.20
CA ALA A 443 -53.17 -8.07 81.30
C ALA A 443 -51.75 -8.13 80.71
N GLY A 444 -51.63 -7.92 79.40
CA GLY A 444 -50.35 -7.99 78.68
C GLY A 444 -49.72 -9.39 78.60
N ALA A 445 -50.37 -10.44 79.11
CA ALA A 445 -49.87 -11.80 79.01
C ALA A 445 -49.74 -12.23 77.54
N LYS A 446 -48.69 -13.00 77.26
CA LYS A 446 -48.36 -13.49 75.92
C LYS A 446 -48.47 -15.00 75.87
N ASP A 447 -49.13 -15.50 74.84
CA ASP A 447 -49.18 -16.92 74.51
C ASP A 447 -48.64 -17.13 73.09
N LEU A 448 -47.96 -18.24 72.85
CA LEU A 448 -47.39 -18.58 71.54
C LEU A 448 -48.18 -19.72 70.92
N LEU A 449 -48.84 -19.44 69.80
CA LEU A 449 -49.53 -20.45 68.99
C LEU A 449 -48.58 -20.93 67.88
N PHE A 450 -47.91 -22.05 68.10
CA PHE A 450 -47.13 -22.71 67.06
C PHE A 450 -48.06 -23.40 66.08
N TYR A 451 -47.77 -23.29 64.79
CA TYR A 451 -48.59 -23.88 63.74
C TYR A 451 -47.76 -24.60 62.68
N GLN A 452 -48.39 -25.59 62.06
CA GLN A 452 -47.90 -26.28 60.87
C GLN A 452 -49.08 -26.55 59.92
N VAL A 453 -48.97 -26.05 58.70
CA VAL A 453 -49.95 -26.32 57.64
C VAL A 453 -49.71 -27.72 57.08
N LEU A 454 -50.71 -28.60 57.21
CA LEU A 454 -50.66 -29.96 56.67
C LEU A 454 -51.25 -30.05 55.25
N SER A 455 -52.29 -29.24 55.00
CA SER A 455 -52.94 -29.06 53.70
C SER A 455 -53.85 -27.84 53.77
N THR A 456 -54.39 -27.40 52.63
CA THR A 456 -55.49 -26.41 52.64
C THR A 456 -56.63 -26.88 53.54
N GLY A 457 -57.10 -26.01 54.43
CA GLY A 457 -58.15 -26.31 55.42
C GLY A 457 -57.71 -27.14 56.63
N LYS A 458 -56.41 -27.48 56.77
CA LYS A 458 -55.89 -28.26 57.91
C LYS A 458 -54.56 -27.69 58.41
N THR A 459 -54.63 -26.94 59.51
CA THR A 459 -53.48 -26.35 60.18
C THR A 459 -53.38 -26.92 61.58
N TYR A 460 -52.38 -27.75 61.83
CA TYR A 460 -52.09 -28.23 63.17
C TYR A 460 -51.55 -27.08 64.01
N ALA A 461 -52.02 -26.95 65.26
CA ALA A 461 -51.53 -25.92 66.15
C ALA A 461 -51.38 -26.41 67.60
N ASN A 462 -50.45 -25.77 68.32
CA ASN A 462 -50.19 -26.01 69.74
C ASN A 462 -49.92 -24.68 70.45
N LEU A 463 -50.60 -24.46 71.56
CA LEU A 463 -50.49 -23.23 72.35
C LEU A 463 -49.55 -23.44 73.54
N VAL A 464 -48.49 -22.64 73.61
CA VAL A 464 -47.65 -22.48 74.80
C VAL A 464 -48.08 -21.23 75.53
N LYS A 465 -48.51 -21.38 76.78
CA LYS A 465 -49.12 -20.31 77.57
C LYS A 465 -48.11 -19.54 78.41
N ALA A 466 -48.43 -18.28 78.70
CA ALA A 466 -47.77 -17.43 79.69
C ALA A 466 -46.25 -17.37 79.49
N VAL A 467 -45.83 -17.13 78.25
CA VAL A 467 -44.42 -16.89 77.95
C VAL A 467 -44.00 -15.51 78.48
N ALA A 468 -42.81 -15.46 79.06
CA ALA A 468 -42.25 -14.28 79.72
C ALA A 468 -41.83 -13.18 78.74
#